data_AF-K4G565-F1
#
_entry.id   AF-K4G565-F1
#
_cell.length_a   1.000
_cell.length_b   1.000
_cell.length_c   1.000
_cell.angle_alpha   90.00
_cell.angle_beta   90.00
_cell.angle_gamma   90.00
#
_symmetry.space_group_name_H-M   'P 1'
#
loop_
_entity.id
_entity.type
_entity.pdbx_description
1 polymer ?
#
loop_
_entity_poly.entity_id
_entity_poly.type
_entity_poly.pdbx_seq_one_letter_code
_entity_poly.pdbx_strand_id
1 'polypeptide(L)'
;MPLGYTADEKLRTEQLSGLRRRWLKDQELSPREPVLPPQRGPISSFWDGFLKPRSLWRVYTYKACQAAGKTITWLLIPAWLAHYYLKYHIEAKPFGTVAVKPRIFPGDTIMETGEVVPAMRKEAHQEHH
;
A
#
# COMPACT_ATOMS: atom_id res chain seq x y z
N MET A 1 -44.64 -50.70 0.21
CA MET A 1 -44.06 -49.62 -0.61
C MET A 1 -42.90 -50.22 -1.38
N PRO A 2 -42.79 -50.03 -2.71
CA PRO A 2 -41.64 -50.55 -3.45
C PRO A 2 -40.36 -49.92 -2.89
N LEU A 3 -39.31 -50.72 -2.67
CA LEU A 3 -38.01 -50.29 -2.10
C LEU A 3 -37.16 -49.45 -3.09
N GLY A 4 -37.75 -48.92 -4.16
CA GLY A 4 -37.03 -48.17 -5.19
C GLY A 4 -37.96 -47.40 -6.12
N TYR A 5 -37.37 -46.69 -7.08
CA TYR A 5 -38.11 -45.83 -8.01
C TYR A 5 -39.17 -46.58 -8.82
N THR A 6 -40.35 -46.00 -8.86
CA THR A 6 -41.44 -46.39 -9.77
C THR A 6 -41.04 -46.14 -11.24
N ALA A 7 -41.72 -46.77 -12.19
CA ALA A 7 -41.40 -46.62 -13.61
C ALA A 7 -41.49 -45.15 -14.08
N ASP A 8 -42.47 -44.40 -13.58
CA ASP A 8 -42.67 -42.98 -13.91
C ASP A 8 -41.56 -42.10 -13.31
N GLU A 9 -41.11 -42.40 -12.09
CA GLU A 9 -39.99 -41.67 -11.47
C GLU A 9 -38.70 -41.92 -12.25
N LYS A 10 -38.44 -43.15 -12.69
CA LYS A 10 -37.28 -43.47 -13.54
C LYS A 10 -37.34 -42.69 -14.85
N LEU A 11 -38.45 -42.75 -15.57
CA LEU A 11 -38.66 -42.01 -16.82
C LEU A 11 -38.42 -40.50 -16.62
N ARG A 12 -38.97 -39.93 -15.54
CA ARG A 12 -38.79 -38.53 -15.19
C ARG A 12 -37.33 -38.18 -14.89
N THR A 13 -36.61 -39.02 -14.15
CA THR A 13 -35.19 -38.77 -13.84
C THR A 13 -34.31 -38.82 -15.07
N GLU A 14 -34.58 -39.72 -16.03
CA GLU A 14 -33.87 -39.78 -17.30
C GLU A 14 -34.15 -38.54 -18.16
N GLN A 15 -35.41 -38.12 -18.25
CA GLN A 15 -35.80 -36.89 -18.96
C GLN A 15 -35.11 -35.65 -18.37
N LEU A 16 -35.14 -35.49 -17.05
CA LEU A 16 -34.46 -34.39 -16.37
C LEU A 16 -32.95 -34.44 -16.54
N SER A 17 -32.36 -35.63 -16.51
CA SER A 17 -30.92 -35.81 -16.74
C SER A 17 -30.52 -35.41 -18.16
N GLY A 18 -31.34 -35.75 -19.16
CA GLY A 18 -31.13 -35.36 -20.56
C GLY A 18 -31.27 -33.85 -20.79
N LEU A 19 -32.24 -33.19 -20.13
CA LEU A 19 -32.37 -31.73 -20.15
C LEU A 19 -31.19 -31.06 -19.43
N ARG A 20 -30.78 -31.60 -18.28
CA ARG A 20 -29.67 -31.06 -17.49
C ARG A 20 -28.35 -31.10 -18.25
N ARG A 21 -28.05 -32.20 -18.96
CA ARG A 21 -26.82 -32.33 -19.77
C ARG A 21 -26.78 -31.32 -20.92
N ARG A 22 -27.91 -31.07 -21.58
CA ARG A 22 -28.02 -30.05 -22.64
C ARG A 22 -27.86 -28.64 -22.08
N TRP A 23 -28.57 -28.33 -21.00
CA TRP A 23 -28.42 -27.05 -20.31
C TRP A 23 -26.97 -26.78 -19.87
N LEU A 24 -26.29 -27.77 -19.31
CA LEU A 24 -24.88 -27.65 -18.91
C LEU A 24 -23.96 -27.38 -20.10
N LYS A 25 -24.25 -28.00 -21.26
CA LYS A 25 -23.52 -27.74 -22.50
C LYS A 25 -23.79 -26.33 -23.02
N ASP A 26 -25.01 -25.82 -22.89
CA ASP A 26 -25.37 -24.45 -23.28
C ASP A 26 -24.73 -23.38 -22.36
N GLN A 27 -24.20 -23.77 -21.19
CA GLN A 27 -23.40 -22.88 -20.34
C GLN A 27 -21.93 -22.80 -20.78
N GLU A 28 -21.49 -23.60 -21.75
CA GLU A 28 -20.14 -23.49 -22.31
C GLU A 28 -20.05 -22.19 -23.13
N LEU A 29 -19.28 -21.23 -22.63
CA LEU A 29 -19.19 -19.91 -23.24
C LEU A 29 -18.17 -19.92 -24.38
N SER A 30 -18.53 -19.31 -25.49
CA SER A 30 -17.63 -19.20 -26.63
C SER A 30 -16.55 -18.14 -26.36
N PRO A 31 -15.33 -18.27 -26.90
CA PRO A 31 -14.27 -17.27 -26.71
C PRO A 31 -14.57 -15.86 -27.27
N ARG A 32 -15.70 -15.67 -27.96
CA ARG A 32 -16.07 -14.43 -28.68
C ARG A 32 -17.07 -13.58 -27.90
N GLU A 33 -16.98 -13.57 -26.58
CA GLU A 33 -17.84 -12.72 -25.78
C GLU A 33 -17.63 -11.24 -26.13
N PRO A 34 -18.71 -10.45 -26.19
CA PRO A 34 -18.59 -9.02 -26.38
C PRO A 34 -17.93 -8.41 -25.14
N VAL A 35 -16.68 -7.96 -25.30
CA VAL A 35 -15.95 -7.22 -24.27
C VAL A 35 -16.18 -5.72 -24.49
N LEU A 36 -16.43 -4.99 -23.40
CA LEU A 36 -16.49 -3.54 -23.46
C LEU A 36 -15.17 -2.98 -24.04
N PRO A 37 -15.23 -1.94 -24.90
CA PRO A 37 -14.02 -1.34 -25.41
C PRO A 37 -13.20 -0.78 -24.23
N PRO A 38 -11.86 -0.95 -24.25
CA PRO A 38 -11.03 -0.50 -23.14
C PRO A 38 -11.02 1.03 -23.10
N GLN A 39 -11.45 1.61 -21.97
CA GLN A 39 -11.31 3.06 -21.73
C GLN A 39 -9.87 3.35 -21.29
N ARG A 40 -8.99 3.62 -22.26
CA ARG A 40 -7.59 4.02 -22.00
C ARG A 40 -7.43 5.52 -22.18
N GLY A 41 -6.91 6.19 -21.16
CA GLY A 41 -6.48 7.58 -21.26
C GLY A 41 -5.20 7.73 -22.12
N PRO A 42 -4.88 8.95 -22.59
CA PRO A 42 -3.71 9.20 -23.44
C PRO A 42 -2.40 8.77 -22.78
N ILE A 43 -2.28 8.96 -21.46
CA ILE A 43 -1.08 8.59 -20.69
C ILE A 43 -0.93 7.06 -20.59
N SER A 44 -2.03 6.33 -20.33
CA SER A 44 -1.97 4.85 -20.30
C SER A 44 -1.63 4.28 -21.67
N SER A 45 -2.17 4.86 -22.75
CA SER A 45 -1.87 4.45 -24.12
C SER A 45 -0.41 4.71 -24.49
N PHE A 46 0.16 5.84 -24.05
CA PHE A 46 1.58 6.12 -24.20
C PHE A 46 2.45 5.06 -23.52
N TRP A 47 2.18 4.74 -22.25
CA TRP A 47 2.96 3.74 -21.52
C TRP A 47 2.81 2.34 -22.12
N ASP A 48 1.61 1.95 -22.54
CA ASP A 48 1.38 0.68 -23.25
C ASP A 48 2.19 0.60 -24.56
N GLY A 49 2.26 1.69 -25.31
CA GLY A 49 3.09 1.81 -26.51
C GLY A 49 4.58 1.78 -26.20
N PHE A 50 5.03 2.55 -25.21
CA PHE A 50 6.42 2.56 -24.76
C PHE A 50 6.90 1.19 -24.29
N LEU A 51 6.01 0.38 -23.68
CA LEU A 51 6.33 -0.96 -23.20
C LEU A 51 6.33 -2.04 -24.30
N LYS A 52 5.89 -1.74 -25.52
CA LYS A 52 6.00 -2.61 -26.72
C LYS A 52 7.13 -2.09 -27.61
N PRO A 53 8.36 -2.65 -27.63
CA PRO A 53 8.84 -3.96 -27.18
C PRO A 53 9.26 -4.02 -25.70
N ARG A 54 9.09 -5.19 -25.07
CA ARG A 54 9.48 -5.42 -23.66
C ARG A 54 10.99 -5.59 -23.51
N SER A 55 11.71 -4.47 -23.52
CA SER A 55 13.11 -4.45 -23.07
C SER A 55 13.21 -4.25 -21.55
N LEU A 56 14.27 -4.77 -20.94
CA LEU A 56 14.49 -4.63 -19.49
C LEU A 56 14.56 -3.15 -19.08
N TRP A 57 15.26 -2.31 -19.85
CA TRP A 57 15.37 -0.87 -19.59
C TRP A 57 14.02 -0.15 -19.57
N ARG A 58 13.11 -0.47 -20.52
CA ARG A 58 11.77 0.12 -20.59
C ARG A 58 10.91 -0.26 -19.38
N VAL A 59 11.03 -1.51 -18.93
CA VAL A 59 10.30 -1.98 -17.74
C VAL A 59 10.85 -1.33 -16.47
N TYR A 60 12.18 -1.24 -16.32
CA TYR A 60 12.79 -0.60 -15.16
C TYR A 60 12.48 0.89 -15.07
N THR A 61 12.55 1.63 -16.19
CA THR A 61 12.19 3.05 -16.23
C THR A 61 10.73 3.26 -15.86
N TYR A 62 9.81 2.48 -16.43
CA TYR A 62 8.39 2.53 -16.07
C TYR A 62 8.15 2.27 -14.58
N LYS A 63 8.81 1.25 -14.01
CA LYS A 63 8.73 0.94 -12.58
C LYS A 63 9.28 2.07 -11.71
N ALA A 64 10.40 2.67 -12.08
CA ALA A 64 10.99 3.80 -11.36
C ALA A 64 10.05 5.01 -11.37
N CYS A 65 9.48 5.37 -12.53
CA CYS A 65 8.50 6.45 -12.64
C CYS A 65 7.24 6.20 -11.80
N GLN A 66 6.70 4.97 -11.82
CA GLN A 66 5.56 4.61 -10.97
C GLN A 66 5.89 4.66 -9.48
N ALA A 67 7.06 4.16 -9.08
CA ALA A 67 7.51 4.21 -7.70
C ALA A 67 7.65 5.67 -7.24
N ALA A 68 8.24 6.53 -8.06
CA ALA A 68 8.36 7.96 -7.78
C ALA A 68 6.98 8.65 -7.65
N GLY A 69 6.03 8.33 -8.54
CA GLY A 69 4.66 8.85 -8.43
C GLY A 69 3.97 8.42 -7.13
N LYS A 70 4.17 7.16 -6.73
CA LYS A 70 3.65 6.63 -5.46
C LYS A 70 4.31 7.27 -4.24
N THR A 71 5.63 7.45 -4.23
CA THR A 71 6.31 8.10 -3.09
C THR A 71 5.86 9.54 -2.91
N ILE A 72 5.69 10.30 -4.00
CA ILE A 72 5.15 11.65 -3.93
C ILE A 72 3.74 11.64 -3.33
N THR A 73 2.86 10.79 -3.87
CA THR A 73 1.43 10.79 -3.52
C THR A 73 1.16 10.22 -2.13
N TRP A 74 1.87 9.16 -1.73
CA TRP A 74 1.57 8.42 -0.50
C TRP A 74 2.48 8.80 0.67
N LEU A 75 3.62 9.43 0.41
CA LEU A 75 4.57 9.78 1.47
C LEU A 75 4.77 11.29 1.54
N LEU A 76 5.22 11.94 0.46
CA LEU A 76 5.59 13.36 0.52
C LEU A 76 4.40 14.28 0.75
N ILE A 77 3.31 14.12 -0.02
CA ILE A 77 2.11 14.95 0.13
C ILE A 77 1.50 14.80 1.54
N PRO A 78 1.25 13.59 2.05
CA PRO A 78 0.73 13.43 3.41
C PRO A 78 1.67 13.95 4.49
N ALA A 79 2.99 13.72 4.35
CA ALA A 79 3.97 14.25 5.30
C ALA A 79 3.99 15.78 5.32
N TRP A 80 3.90 16.44 4.16
CA TRP A 80 3.79 17.90 4.09
C TRP A 80 2.50 18.43 4.70
N LEU A 81 1.36 17.77 4.45
CA LEU A 81 0.08 18.14 5.06
C LEU A 81 0.11 17.98 6.58
N ALA A 82 0.67 16.88 7.08
CA ALA A 82 0.84 16.64 8.51
C ALA A 82 1.77 17.69 9.14
N HIS A 83 2.89 18.00 8.49
CA HIS A 83 3.82 19.03 8.95
C HIS A 83 3.15 20.42 8.99
N TYR A 84 2.40 20.78 7.95
CA TYR A 84 1.65 22.03 7.91
C TYR A 84 0.62 22.11 9.05
N TYR A 85 -0.11 21.02 9.29
CA TYR A 85 -1.10 20.95 10.36
C TYR A 85 -0.44 21.08 11.75
N LEU A 86 0.64 20.34 12.00
CA LEU A 86 1.41 20.46 13.24
C LEU A 86 1.87 21.90 13.48
N LYS A 87 2.52 22.50 12.47
CA LYS A 87 3.12 23.84 12.56
C LYS A 87 2.09 24.94 12.82
N TYR A 88 0.95 24.93 12.13
CA TYR A 88 0.01 26.06 12.18
C TYR A 88 -1.22 25.84 13.06
N HIS A 89 -1.57 24.59 13.39
CA HIS A 89 -2.78 24.29 14.16
C HIS A 89 -2.49 23.72 15.54
N ILE A 90 -1.48 22.86 15.67
CA ILE A 90 -1.15 22.23 16.95
C ILE A 90 -0.23 23.14 17.76
N GLU A 91 0.89 23.59 17.19
CA GLU A 91 1.85 24.45 17.89
C GLU A 91 1.29 25.85 18.20
N ALA A 92 0.30 26.32 17.43
CA ALA A 92 -0.40 27.57 17.72
C ALA A 92 -1.24 27.51 19.01
N LYS A 93 -1.52 26.32 19.54
CA LYS A 93 -2.28 26.13 20.78
C LYS A 93 -1.31 25.89 21.95
N PRO A 94 -1.53 26.54 23.11
CA PRO A 94 -0.68 26.29 24.28
C PRO A 94 -0.76 24.81 24.67
N PHE A 95 0.40 24.19 24.92
CA PHE A 95 0.56 22.76 25.21
C PHE A 95 0.06 21.81 24.10
N GLY A 96 -0.12 22.29 22.85
CA GLY A 96 -0.49 21.44 21.72
C GLY A 96 0.57 20.39 21.40
N THR A 97 1.84 20.74 21.55
CA THR A 97 2.97 19.81 21.59
C THR A 97 3.77 20.04 22.87
N VAL A 98 4.13 18.95 23.56
CA VAL A 98 4.98 19.00 24.75
C VAL A 98 6.16 18.07 24.51
N ALA A 99 7.36 18.66 24.41
CA ALA A 99 8.60 17.92 24.27
C ALA A 99 9.27 17.72 25.64
N VAL A 100 9.90 16.56 25.83
CA VAL A 100 10.79 16.34 26.97
C VAL A 100 12.05 17.18 26.77
N LYS A 101 12.51 17.84 27.83
CA LYS A 101 13.75 18.62 27.78
C LYS A 101 14.93 17.73 27.37
N PRO A 102 15.84 18.21 26.51
CA PRO A 102 17.01 17.43 26.11
C PRO A 102 17.88 17.08 27.32
N ARG A 103 18.57 15.94 27.25
CA ARG A 103 19.56 15.55 28.29
C ARG A 103 20.78 16.46 28.17
N ILE A 104 21.28 16.92 29.31
CA ILE A 104 22.43 17.81 29.39
C ILE A 104 23.57 17.04 30.06
N PHE A 105 24.75 17.06 29.45
CA PHE A 105 25.94 16.42 29.98
C PHE A 105 27.01 17.45 30.39
N PRO A 106 27.91 17.06 31.31
CA PRO A 106 29.09 17.85 31.68
C PRO A 106 29.95 18.20 30.46
N GLY A 107 30.26 19.49 30.26
CA GLY A 107 30.99 20.01 29.10
C GLY A 107 30.14 20.46 27.93
N ASP A 108 28.83 20.17 27.92
CA ASP A 108 27.91 20.68 26.90
C ASP A 108 27.76 22.21 27.00
N THR A 109 27.48 22.86 25.87
CA THR A 109 27.16 24.30 25.83
C THR A 109 25.67 24.48 25.54
N ILE A 110 24.96 25.19 26.42
CA ILE A 110 23.55 25.50 26.23
C ILE A 110 23.43 26.57 25.14
N MET A 111 22.84 26.23 23.99
CA MET A 111 22.75 27.13 22.82
C MET A 111 22.02 28.45 23.11
N GLU A 112 21.05 28.44 24.02
CA GLU A 112 20.24 29.61 24.37
C GLU A 112 20.94 30.56 25.35
N THR A 113 21.78 30.03 26.25
CA THR A 113 22.41 30.79 27.34
C THR A 113 23.91 31.00 27.13
N GLY A 114 24.55 30.20 26.28
CA GLY A 114 26.00 30.16 26.06
C GLY A 114 26.79 29.55 27.25
N GLU A 115 26.10 29.07 28.28
CA GLU A 115 26.72 28.50 29.47
C GLU A 115 27.29 27.10 29.19
N VAL A 116 28.53 26.89 29.61
CA VAL A 116 29.19 25.59 29.54
C VAL A 116 28.92 24.85 30.84
N VAL A 117 28.35 23.65 30.71
CA VAL A 117 28.02 22.79 31.86
C VAL A 117 29.33 22.37 32.53
N PRO A 118 29.48 22.56 33.86
CA PRO A 118 30.70 22.19 34.56
C PRO A 118 31.06 20.72 34.36
N ALA A 119 32.35 20.45 34.13
CA ALA A 119 32.86 19.09 34.09
C ALA A 119 32.66 18.38 35.44
N MET A 120 32.42 17.07 35.41
CA MET A 120 32.34 16.27 36.62
C MET A 120 33.66 16.37 37.39
N ARG A 121 33.57 16.46 38.71
CA ARG A 121 34.76 16.37 39.57
C ARG A 121 35.44 15.03 39.28
N LYS A 122 36.73 15.05 38.96
CA LYS A 122 37.55 13.84 38.82
C LYS A 122 37.52 13.09 40.16
N GLU A 123 37.01 11.87 40.18
CA GLU A 123 37.06 11.02 41.36
C GLU A 123 38.51 10.64 41.64
N ALA A 124 38.96 10.80 42.88
CA ALA A 124 40.34 10.53 43.30
C ALA A 124 40.68 9.01 43.36
N HIS A 125 39.83 8.15 42.78
CA HIS A 125 39.93 6.70 42.85
C HIS A 125 39.75 6.02 41.48
N GLN A 126 40.23 6.62 40.39
CA GLN A 126 40.44 5.92 39.13
C GLN A 126 41.90 5.43 39.03
N GLU A 127 42.29 4.58 39.97
CA GLU A 127 43.31 3.55 39.76
C GLU A 127 42.58 2.21 39.82
N HIS A 128 42.22 1.67 38.65
CA HIS A 128 41.89 0.26 38.50
C HIS A 128 43.06 -0.38 37.75
N HIS A 129 43.90 -1.10 38.50
CA HIS A 129 44.80 -2.13 37.99
C HIS A 129 44.01 -3.35 37.50
#